data_AF-A0A9E2LL18-F1
#
_entry.id   AF-A0A9E2LL18-F1
#
_cell.length_a   1.000
_cell.length_b   1.000
_cell.length_c   1.000
_cell.angle_alpha   90.00
_cell.angle_beta   90.00
_cell.angle_gamma   90.00
#
_symmetry.space_group_name_H-M   'P 1'
#
loop_
_entity.id
_entity.type
_entity.pdbx_description
1 polymer ?
#
loop_
_entity_poly.entity_id
_entity_poly.type
_entity_poly.pdbx_seq_one_letter_code
_entity_poly.pdbx_strand_id
1 'polypeptide(L)'
;MNKRVYNKTLGKIVRTLGFLLILASSLFISVALILEFDTLPFIYNLTPYATQADGILANIPYIAEYAGLGLVAGLILLLWAIRKGLILRVVLTVVLVFGFVVSSIDGTSQLVPLVLAAPSWLSGVVAMISDYVNQVTAMSEYVIPGVAVAAPFLLWILFAYKKPGRFSLFLLRLGSITLFLAVLMLVAESFVSSLSGIDIYGTIKIMLYIVSYLFFVVGSLFGTLGFARQ
;
A
#
# COMPACT_ATOMS: atom_id res chain seq x y z
N MET A 1 -22.34 23.09 13.73
CA MET A 1 -22.25 23.49 12.30
C MET A 1 -21.66 22.35 11.48
N ASN A 2 -22.50 21.64 10.74
CA ASN A 2 -22.13 20.42 10.03
C ASN A 2 -21.24 20.79 8.82
N LYS A 3 -19.93 20.90 9.04
CA LYS A 3 -18.94 21.13 7.99
C LYS A 3 -18.98 19.92 7.05
N ARG A 4 -19.89 19.88 6.07
CA ARG A 4 -19.88 18.92 4.96
C ARG A 4 -18.59 19.14 4.16
N VAL A 5 -17.84 18.09 3.82
CA VAL A 5 -16.73 18.23 2.87
C VAL A 5 -17.37 18.77 1.61
N TYR A 6 -16.93 19.94 1.14
CA TYR A 6 -17.45 20.54 -0.07
C TYR A 6 -17.29 19.49 -1.17
N ASN A 7 -18.40 18.85 -1.55
CA ASN A 7 -18.46 17.79 -2.53
C ASN A 7 -18.41 18.42 -3.94
N LYS A 8 -17.41 19.28 -4.17
CA LYS A 8 -17.15 19.87 -5.48
C LYS A 8 -16.70 18.77 -6.43
N THR A 9 -16.95 18.96 -7.72
CA THR A 9 -16.57 18.04 -8.81
C THR A 9 -15.12 17.57 -8.68
N LEU A 10 -14.20 18.48 -8.34
CA LEU A 10 -12.78 18.17 -8.12
C LEU A 10 -12.55 17.13 -7.02
N GLY A 11 -13.25 17.22 -5.88
CA GLY A 11 -13.11 16.24 -4.80
C GLY A 11 -13.64 14.84 -5.16
N LYS A 12 -14.62 14.76 -6.08
CA LYS A 12 -15.06 13.47 -6.64
C LYS A 12 -14.03 12.90 -7.59
N ILE A 13 -13.46 13.72 -8.48
CA ILE A 13 -12.42 13.32 -9.43
C ILE A 13 -11.20 12.79 -8.68
N VAL A 14 -10.66 13.56 -7.73
CA VAL A 14 -9.50 13.17 -6.90
C VAL A 14 -9.76 11.86 -6.17
N ARG A 15 -10.98 11.66 -5.65
CA ARG A 15 -11.34 10.41 -4.98
C ARG A 15 -11.36 9.22 -5.95
N THR A 16 -12.01 9.37 -7.10
CA THR A 16 -12.11 8.30 -8.10
C THR A 16 -10.74 7.94 -8.66
N LEU A 17 -9.90 8.96 -8.93
CA LEU A 17 -8.53 8.76 -9.37
C LEU A 17 -7.70 8.04 -8.29
N GLY A 18 -7.88 8.42 -7.02
CA GLY A 18 -7.27 7.71 -5.90
C GLY A 18 -7.63 6.23 -5.86
N PHE A 19 -8.91 5.89 -6.04
CA PHE A 19 -9.33 4.48 -6.14
C PHE A 19 -8.78 3.78 -7.38
N LEU A 20 -8.74 4.43 -8.54
CA LEU A 20 -8.18 3.84 -9.76
C LEU A 20 -6.69 3.52 -9.62
N LEU A 21 -5.93 4.42 -9.01
CA LEU A 21 -4.50 4.17 -8.75
C LEU A 21 -4.30 3.03 -7.77
N ILE A 22 -5.03 3.00 -6.64
CA ILE A 22 -4.97 1.89 -5.69
C ILE A 22 -5.36 0.58 -6.37
N LEU A 23 -6.38 0.59 -7.22
CA LEU A 23 -6.83 -0.58 -7.97
C LEU A 23 -5.72 -1.16 -8.85
N ALA A 24 -5.17 -0.33 -9.76
CA ALA A 24 -4.16 -0.78 -10.71
C ALA A 24 -2.89 -1.25 -10.00
N SER A 25 -2.41 -0.48 -9.03
CA SER A 25 -1.23 -0.83 -8.24
C SER A 25 -1.43 -2.09 -7.41
N SER A 26 -2.56 -2.21 -6.72
CA SER A 26 -2.81 -3.39 -5.86
C SER A 26 -3.01 -4.65 -6.69
N LEU A 27 -3.62 -4.55 -7.87
CA LEU A 27 -3.76 -5.67 -8.79
C LEU A 27 -2.38 -6.16 -9.23
N PHE A 28 -1.54 -5.26 -9.74
CA PHE A 28 -0.17 -5.61 -10.13
C PHE A 28 0.65 -6.19 -8.99
N ILE A 29 0.65 -5.54 -7.82
CA ILE A 29 1.41 -6.00 -6.66
C ILE A 29 0.93 -7.38 -6.20
N SER A 30 -0.38 -7.63 -6.18
CA SER A 30 -0.91 -8.95 -5.80
C SER A 30 -0.47 -10.06 -6.76
N VAL A 31 -0.46 -9.78 -8.06
CA VAL A 31 0.01 -10.73 -9.09
C VAL A 31 1.50 -10.97 -8.95
N ALA A 32 2.30 -9.92 -8.86
CA ALA A 32 3.75 -10.00 -8.70
C ALA A 32 4.14 -10.78 -7.43
N LEU A 33 3.42 -10.59 -6.31
CA LEU A 33 3.66 -11.34 -5.08
C LEU A 33 3.41 -12.83 -5.23
N ILE A 34 2.35 -13.21 -5.94
CA ILE A 34 2.02 -14.63 -6.16
C ILE A 34 3.08 -15.29 -7.04
N LEU A 35 3.54 -14.58 -8.08
CA LEU A 35 4.54 -15.12 -9.02
C LEU A 35 5.94 -15.19 -8.42
N GLU A 36 6.36 -14.20 -7.62
CA GLU A 36 7.69 -14.19 -6.97
C GLU A 36 7.82 -15.28 -5.90
N PHE A 37 6.72 -15.56 -5.18
CA PHE A 37 6.72 -16.48 -4.03
C PHE A 37 5.95 -17.78 -4.35
N ASP A 38 5.97 -18.23 -5.60
CA ASP A 38 5.23 -19.40 -6.08
C ASP A 38 5.67 -20.73 -5.44
N THR A 39 6.90 -20.78 -4.91
CA THR A 39 7.45 -21.94 -4.20
C THR A 39 6.88 -22.13 -2.80
N LEU A 40 6.18 -21.13 -2.24
CA LEU A 40 5.61 -21.22 -0.90
C LEU A 40 4.32 -22.07 -0.89
N PRO A 41 4.06 -22.84 0.20
CA PRO A 41 2.82 -23.57 0.37
C PRO A 41 1.59 -22.69 0.18
N PHE A 42 0.53 -23.25 -0.41
CA PHE A 42 -0.74 -22.59 -0.76
C PHE A 42 -0.65 -21.52 -1.86
N ILE A 43 0.43 -20.75 -1.97
CA ILE A 43 0.60 -19.70 -2.98
C ILE A 43 0.68 -20.30 -4.40
N TYR A 44 1.32 -21.45 -4.56
CA TYR A 44 1.40 -22.17 -5.84
C TYR A 44 0.03 -22.47 -6.48
N ASN A 45 -1.03 -22.62 -5.67
CA ASN A 45 -2.39 -22.86 -6.18
C ASN A 45 -3.00 -21.61 -6.84
N LEU A 46 -2.46 -20.43 -6.53
CA LEU A 46 -2.89 -19.15 -7.08
C LEU A 46 -2.15 -18.80 -8.37
N THR A 47 -1.01 -19.44 -8.65
CA THR A 47 -0.15 -19.19 -9.81
C THR A 47 -0.91 -19.20 -11.13
N PRO A 48 -1.81 -20.17 -11.44
CA PRO A 48 -2.53 -20.17 -12.71
C PRO A 48 -3.38 -18.91 -12.94
N TYR A 49 -3.97 -18.37 -11.87
CA TYR A 49 -4.75 -17.14 -11.93
C TYR A 49 -3.85 -15.91 -12.06
N ALA A 50 -2.73 -15.90 -11.33
CA ALA A 50 -1.74 -14.83 -11.41
C ALA A 50 -1.11 -14.75 -12.81
N THR A 51 -0.76 -15.87 -13.44
CA THR A 51 -0.21 -15.91 -14.81
C THR A 51 -1.20 -15.38 -15.84
N GLN A 52 -2.50 -15.69 -15.71
CA GLN A 52 -3.52 -15.12 -16.60
C GLN A 52 -3.64 -13.61 -16.42
N ALA A 53 -3.65 -13.13 -15.17
CA ALA A 53 -3.71 -11.70 -14.88
C ALA A 53 -2.45 -10.97 -15.37
N ASP A 54 -1.27 -11.57 -15.19
CA ASP A 54 0.00 -11.05 -15.68
C ASP A 54 0.01 -10.92 -17.20
N GLY A 55 -0.49 -11.91 -17.94
CA GLY A 55 -0.64 -11.84 -19.40
C GLY A 55 -1.53 -10.67 -19.86
N ILE A 56 -2.52 -10.26 -19.07
CA ILE A 56 -3.32 -9.06 -19.33
C ILE A 56 -2.51 -7.79 -19.01
N LEU A 57 -1.85 -7.76 -17.85
CA LEU A 57 -1.07 -6.62 -17.35
C LEU A 57 0.16 -6.32 -18.21
N ALA A 58 0.77 -7.33 -18.82
CA ALA A 58 1.91 -7.20 -19.73
C ALA A 58 1.62 -6.25 -20.92
N ASN A 59 0.35 -6.09 -21.30
CA ASN A 59 -0.05 -5.15 -22.35
C ASN A 59 -0.04 -3.67 -21.89
N ILE A 60 0.22 -3.40 -20.61
CA ILE A 60 0.25 -2.06 -20.02
C ILE A 60 1.59 -1.88 -19.27
N PRO A 61 2.70 -1.65 -20.00
CA PRO A 61 4.05 -1.71 -19.45
C PRO A 61 4.30 -0.69 -18.32
N TYR A 62 3.61 0.45 -18.36
CA TYR A 62 3.73 1.50 -17.35
C TYR A 62 3.16 1.10 -15.97
N ILE A 63 2.30 0.09 -15.87
CA ILE A 63 1.74 -0.30 -14.56
C ILE A 63 2.85 -0.83 -13.66
N ALA A 64 3.79 -1.62 -14.20
CA ALA A 64 4.88 -2.20 -13.42
C ALA A 64 5.82 -1.12 -12.85
N GLU A 65 6.20 -0.15 -13.67
CA GLU A 65 7.12 0.95 -13.30
C GLU A 65 6.48 1.94 -12.30
N TYR A 66 5.16 2.12 -12.36
CA TYR A 66 4.45 3.09 -11.52
C TYR A 66 3.65 2.43 -10.40
N ALA A 67 3.71 1.12 -10.19
CA ALA A 67 2.88 0.40 -9.22
C ALA A 67 3.06 0.95 -7.79
N GLY A 68 4.31 1.07 -7.31
CA GLY A 68 4.61 1.56 -5.97
C GLY A 68 4.17 3.01 -5.76
N LEU A 69 4.52 3.89 -6.72
CA LEU A 69 4.13 5.30 -6.69
C LEU A 69 2.61 5.47 -6.77
N GLY A 70 1.95 4.71 -7.64
CA GLY A 70 0.51 4.72 -7.83
C GLY A 70 -0.23 4.32 -6.55
N LEU A 71 0.27 3.33 -5.80
CA LEU A 71 -0.32 2.92 -4.54
C LEU A 71 -0.26 4.07 -3.52
N VAL A 72 0.93 4.65 -3.33
CA VAL A 72 1.16 5.74 -2.36
C VAL A 72 0.38 6.99 -2.75
N ALA A 73 0.48 7.43 -4.00
CA ALA A 73 -0.27 8.57 -4.52
C ALA A 73 -1.78 8.34 -4.41
N GLY A 74 -2.26 7.14 -4.75
CA GLY A 74 -3.67 6.77 -4.64
C GLY A 74 -4.20 6.87 -3.21
N LEU A 75 -3.43 6.35 -2.24
CA LEU A 75 -3.75 6.45 -0.81
C LEU A 75 -3.76 7.90 -0.32
N ILE A 76 -2.80 8.73 -0.76
CA ILE A 76 -2.75 10.17 -0.43
C ILE A 76 -3.98 10.89 -1.02
N LEU A 77 -4.28 10.71 -2.31
CA LEU A 77 -5.44 11.34 -2.93
C LEU A 77 -6.75 10.96 -2.22
N LEU A 78 -6.89 9.68 -1.87
CA LEU A 78 -8.02 9.19 -1.11
C LEU A 78 -8.08 9.84 0.28
N LEU A 79 -6.96 9.91 1.00
CA LEU A 79 -6.85 10.59 2.30
C LEU A 79 -7.34 12.04 2.24
N TRP A 80 -6.84 12.79 1.26
CA TRP A 80 -7.16 14.19 1.07
C TRP A 80 -8.60 14.41 0.56
N ALA A 81 -9.16 13.47 -0.20
CA ALA A 81 -10.55 13.53 -0.65
C ALA A 81 -11.56 13.14 0.45
N ILE A 82 -11.18 12.26 1.38
CA ILE A 82 -12.11 11.62 2.32
C ILE A 82 -12.19 12.31 3.67
N ARG A 83 -11.06 12.63 4.30
CA ARG A 83 -11.03 13.08 5.70
C ARG A 83 -10.95 14.59 5.78
N LYS A 84 -11.49 15.25 6.81
CA LYS A 84 -11.33 16.71 7.00
C LYS A 84 -10.21 17.14 7.93
N GLY A 85 -9.87 16.30 8.91
CA GLY A 85 -8.87 16.65 9.92
C GLY A 85 -7.50 16.84 9.29
N LEU A 86 -6.88 17.99 9.55
CA LEU A 86 -5.60 18.36 8.96
C LEU A 86 -4.44 17.53 9.53
N ILE A 87 -4.47 17.24 10.84
CA ILE A 87 -3.38 16.52 11.54
C ILE A 87 -3.13 15.14 10.90
N LEU A 88 -4.13 14.26 10.83
CA LEU A 88 -3.92 12.94 10.21
C LEU A 88 -3.59 13.03 8.72
N ARG A 89 -4.08 14.06 8.00
CA ARG A 89 -3.71 14.24 6.59
C ARG A 89 -2.23 14.47 6.44
N VAL A 90 -1.70 15.41 7.21
CA VAL A 90 -0.28 15.75 7.14
C VAL A 90 0.55 14.57 7.65
N VAL A 91 0.23 14.01 8.81
CA VAL A 91 0.98 12.90 9.41
C VAL A 91 1.00 11.67 8.50
N LEU A 92 -0.16 11.22 8.00
CA LEU A 92 -0.20 10.05 7.10
C LEU A 92 0.48 10.34 5.75
N THR A 93 0.36 11.56 5.21
CA THR A 93 1.08 11.92 3.97
C THR A 93 2.59 11.85 4.19
N VAL A 94 3.09 12.43 5.29
CA VAL A 94 4.53 12.39 5.63
C VAL A 94 5.00 10.95 5.83
N VAL A 95 4.25 10.13 6.58
CA VAL A 95 4.60 8.72 6.82
C VAL A 95 4.62 7.91 5.51
N LEU A 96 3.63 8.08 4.63
CA LEU A 96 3.58 7.37 3.36
C LEU A 96 4.69 7.83 2.39
N VAL A 97 4.94 9.13 2.30
CA VAL A 97 6.01 9.68 1.44
C VAL A 97 7.38 9.27 1.96
N PHE A 98 7.61 9.39 3.27
CA PHE A 98 8.88 8.98 3.88
C PHE A 98 9.12 7.48 3.69
N GLY A 99 8.11 6.63 3.98
CA GLY A 99 8.20 5.20 3.75
C GLY A 99 8.47 4.83 2.29
N PHE A 100 7.86 5.56 1.34
CA PHE A 100 8.12 5.38 -0.09
C PHE A 100 9.55 5.78 -0.49
N VAL A 101 10.05 6.91 0.01
CA VAL A 101 11.41 7.37 -0.31
C VAL A 101 12.45 6.41 0.26
N VAL A 102 12.31 5.99 1.52
CA VAL A 102 13.19 4.96 2.12
C VAL A 102 13.16 3.68 1.29
N SER A 103 11.97 3.21 0.92
CA SER A 103 11.84 2.01 0.06
C SER A 103 12.50 2.17 -1.31
N SER A 104 12.51 3.39 -1.85
CA SER A 104 13.12 3.69 -3.14
C SER A 104 14.66 3.76 -3.07
N ILE A 105 15.21 4.09 -1.89
CA ILE A 105 16.65 4.07 -1.62
C ILE A 105 17.14 2.64 -1.41
N ASP A 106 16.44 1.88 -0.56
CA ASP A 106 16.85 0.54 -0.15
C ASP A 106 16.49 -0.54 -1.18
N GLY A 107 15.72 -0.19 -2.22
CA GLY A 107 15.27 -1.10 -3.27
C GLY A 107 14.22 -2.13 -2.84
N THR A 108 13.85 -2.15 -1.55
CA THR A 108 12.82 -3.02 -0.99
C THR A 108 11.87 -2.20 -0.13
N SER A 109 10.57 -2.48 -0.22
CA SER A 109 9.58 -1.76 0.58
C SER A 109 9.08 -2.60 1.74
N GLN A 110 8.92 -1.98 2.91
CA GLN A 110 8.24 -2.62 4.03
C GLN A 110 6.73 -2.68 3.81
N LEU A 111 6.18 -1.80 2.97
CA LEU A 111 4.76 -1.85 2.62
C LEU A 111 4.50 -2.90 1.55
N VAL A 112 5.44 -3.11 0.63
CA VAL A 112 5.37 -4.09 -0.46
C VAL A 112 6.65 -4.95 -0.43
N PRO A 113 6.61 -6.22 0.00
CA PRO A 113 7.82 -7.04 0.14
C PRO A 113 8.29 -7.59 -1.23
N LEU A 114 8.46 -6.69 -2.21
CA LEU A 114 8.97 -6.94 -3.55
C LEU A 114 9.91 -5.81 -3.95
N VAL A 115 10.85 -6.13 -4.84
CA VAL A 115 11.60 -5.12 -5.58
C VAL A 115 10.69 -4.63 -6.71
N LEU A 116 10.21 -3.39 -6.59
CA LEU A 116 9.40 -2.77 -7.63
C LEU A 116 10.29 -1.95 -8.56
N ALA A 117 10.01 -2.03 -9.87
CA ALA A 117 10.55 -1.08 -10.82
C ALA A 117 10.12 0.34 -10.44
N ALA A 118 11.00 1.30 -10.67
CA ALA A 118 10.75 2.70 -10.39
C ALA A 118 11.05 3.54 -11.64
N PRO A 119 10.35 4.68 -11.83
CA PRO A 119 10.59 5.52 -12.98
C PRO A 119 11.99 6.12 -12.97
N SER A 120 12.60 6.25 -14.15
CA SER A 120 13.97 6.79 -14.28
C SER A 120 14.14 8.17 -13.63
N TRP A 121 13.13 9.04 -13.73
CA TRP A 121 13.14 10.37 -13.12
C TRP A 121 13.12 10.34 -11.58
N LEU A 122 12.60 9.26 -10.97
CA LEU A 122 12.53 9.13 -9.51
C LEU A 122 13.94 9.10 -8.90
N SER A 123 14.90 8.49 -9.59
CA SER A 123 16.29 8.41 -9.13
C SER A 123 16.90 9.80 -8.85
N GLY A 124 16.62 10.78 -9.72
CA GLY A 124 17.07 12.16 -9.53
C GLY A 124 16.44 12.84 -8.33
N VAL A 125 15.13 12.60 -8.09
CA VAL A 125 14.42 13.14 -6.92
C VAL A 125 14.92 12.50 -5.63
N VAL A 126 15.12 11.18 -5.63
CA VAL A 126 15.64 10.44 -4.47
C VAL A 126 17.06 10.90 -4.15
N ALA A 127 17.93 11.08 -5.14
CA ALA A 127 19.29 11.58 -4.94
C ALA A 127 19.34 12.99 -4.32
N MET A 128 18.35 13.84 -4.59
CA MET A 128 18.27 15.17 -3.97
C MET A 128 17.90 15.12 -2.48
N ILE A 129 17.23 14.05 -2.04
CA ILE A 129 16.62 13.96 -0.70
C ILE A 129 17.31 12.89 0.16
N SER A 130 18.09 11.99 -0.45
CA SER A 130 18.71 10.83 0.20
C SER A 130 19.54 11.20 1.41
N ASP A 131 20.33 12.27 1.34
CA ASP A 131 21.20 12.68 2.45
C ASP A 131 20.40 13.08 3.69
N TYR A 132 19.27 13.75 3.50
CA TYR A 132 18.38 14.12 4.60
C TYR A 132 17.67 12.90 5.19
N VAL A 133 17.24 11.97 4.34
CA VAL A 133 16.59 10.73 4.80
C VAL A 133 17.58 9.87 5.59
N ASN A 134 18.81 9.74 5.09
CA ASN A 134 19.88 8.99 5.75
C ASN A 134 20.26 9.60 7.10
N GLN A 135 20.28 10.93 7.21
CA GLN A 135 20.48 11.59 8.51
C GLN A 135 19.38 11.23 9.51
N VAL A 136 18.11 11.21 9.07
CA VAL A 136 16.96 10.87 9.93
C VAL A 136 16.97 9.40 10.33
N THR A 137 17.22 8.48 9.39
CA THR A 137 17.28 7.05 9.69
C THR A 137 18.49 6.69 10.56
N ALA A 138 19.59 7.44 10.47
CA ALA A 138 20.74 7.28 11.34
C ALA A 138 20.50 7.75 12.79
N MET A 139 19.46 8.55 13.06
CA MET A 139 19.17 9.01 14.42
C MET A 139 18.70 7.87 15.34
N SER A 140 18.02 6.87 14.80
CA SER A 140 17.53 5.73 15.57
C SER A 140 17.17 4.55 14.67
N GLU A 141 17.60 3.35 15.09
CA GLU A 141 17.25 2.07 14.46
C GLU A 141 15.73 1.82 14.37
N TYR A 142 14.93 2.48 15.21
CA TYR A 142 13.47 2.30 15.27
C TYR A 142 12.71 3.16 14.26
N VAL A 143 13.36 4.08 13.54
CA VAL A 143 12.69 4.98 12.60
C VAL A 143 12.01 4.20 11.48
N ILE A 144 12.74 3.29 10.84
CA ILE A 144 12.23 2.51 9.70
C ILE A 144 11.11 1.56 10.16
N PRO A 145 11.29 0.67 11.17
CA PRO A 145 10.21 -0.15 11.71
C PRO A 145 8.99 0.65 12.19
N GLY A 146 9.22 1.80 12.83
CA GLY A 146 8.17 2.68 13.32
C GLY A 146 7.31 3.23 12.19
N VAL A 147 7.91 3.68 11.10
CA VAL A 147 7.20 4.13 9.89
C VAL A 147 6.44 2.98 9.24
N ALA A 148 7.07 1.80 9.15
CA ALA A 148 6.47 0.58 8.63
C ALA A 148 5.12 0.30 9.30
N VAL A 149 5.09 0.31 10.63
CA VAL A 149 3.92 -0.02 11.43
C VAL A 149 2.92 1.14 11.46
N ALA A 150 3.42 2.39 11.50
CA ALA A 150 2.58 3.58 11.51
C ALA A 150 1.75 3.72 10.24
N ALA A 151 2.29 3.40 9.06
CA ALA A 151 1.57 3.51 7.79
C ALA A 151 0.24 2.73 7.76
N PRO A 152 0.21 1.39 7.90
CA PRO A 152 -1.01 0.61 7.89
C PRO A 152 -1.92 0.91 9.09
N PHE A 153 -1.36 1.27 10.26
CA PHE A 153 -2.15 1.69 11.42
C PHE A 153 -2.92 2.99 11.16
N LEU A 154 -2.25 4.01 10.62
CA LEU A 154 -2.87 5.30 10.30
C LEU A 154 -3.86 5.17 9.12
N LEU A 155 -3.60 4.27 8.16
CA LEU A 155 -4.56 3.88 7.12
C LEU A 155 -5.80 3.23 7.73
N TRP A 156 -5.64 2.31 8.67
CA TRP A 156 -6.77 1.72 9.37
C TRP A 156 -7.60 2.76 10.11
N ILE A 157 -6.96 3.69 10.84
CA ILE A 157 -7.64 4.83 11.48
C ILE A 157 -8.41 5.64 10.43
N LEU A 158 -7.82 5.88 9.27
CA LEU A 158 -8.48 6.62 8.19
C LEU A 158 -9.78 5.94 7.74
N PHE A 159 -9.75 4.61 7.56
CA PHE A 159 -10.91 3.86 7.07
C PHE A 159 -11.94 3.54 8.18
N ALA A 160 -11.53 3.40 9.44
CA ALA A 160 -12.40 2.99 10.54
C ALA A 160 -13.43 4.06 10.96
N TYR A 161 -13.07 5.34 10.93
CA TYR A 161 -13.90 6.40 11.53
C TYR A 161 -14.87 7.10 10.57
N LYS A 162 -15.05 6.63 9.33
CA LYS A 162 -15.92 7.31 8.36
C LYS A 162 -17.34 6.73 8.32
N LYS A 163 -18.34 7.56 8.63
CA LYS A 163 -19.77 7.30 8.40
C LYS A 163 -20.30 8.12 7.20
N PRO A 164 -21.26 7.61 6.39
CA PRO A 164 -21.83 6.26 6.43
C PRO A 164 -20.82 5.20 5.95
N GLY A 165 -20.95 3.98 6.46
CA GLY A 165 -20.10 2.85 6.11
C GLY A 165 -20.29 2.50 4.63
N ARG A 166 -19.26 2.70 3.82
CA ARG A 166 -19.25 2.26 2.42
C ARG A 166 -18.54 0.94 2.34
N PHE A 167 -19.08 0.00 1.58
CA PHE A 167 -18.46 -1.31 1.37
C PHE A 167 -17.00 -1.20 0.87
N SER A 168 -16.73 -0.25 -0.03
CA SER A 168 -15.37 0.06 -0.50
C SER A 168 -14.40 0.43 0.63
N LEU A 169 -14.84 1.24 1.60
CA LEU A 169 -14.01 1.64 2.73
C LEU A 169 -13.90 0.54 3.78
N PHE A 170 -14.92 -0.31 3.90
CA PHE A 170 -14.87 -1.49 4.75
C PHE A 170 -13.80 -2.48 4.26
N LEU A 171 -13.75 -2.75 2.96
CA LEU A 171 -12.71 -3.61 2.38
C LEU A 171 -11.31 -3.00 2.51
N LEU A 172 -11.14 -1.69 2.25
CA LEU A 172 -9.87 -1.01 2.50
C LEU A 172 -9.45 -1.04 3.97
N ARG A 173 -10.42 -1.01 4.89
CA ARG A 173 -10.16 -1.18 6.33
C ARG A 173 -9.64 -2.58 6.63
N LEU A 174 -10.29 -3.63 6.10
CA LEU A 174 -9.84 -5.00 6.29
C LEU A 174 -8.43 -5.21 5.70
N GLY A 175 -8.19 -4.71 4.48
CA GLY A 175 -6.87 -4.73 3.86
C GLY A 175 -5.81 -4.04 4.71
N SER A 176 -6.13 -2.90 5.34
CA SER A 176 -5.18 -2.20 6.22
C SER A 176 -4.87 -2.97 7.51
N ILE A 177 -5.84 -3.75 8.03
CA ILE A 177 -5.61 -4.62 9.20
C ILE A 177 -4.68 -5.77 8.82
N THR A 178 -4.94 -6.43 7.69
CA THR A 178 -4.08 -7.52 7.21
C THR A 178 -2.69 -7.02 6.85
N LEU A 179 -2.58 -5.82 6.27
CA LEU A 179 -1.30 -5.16 6.01
C LEU A 179 -0.55 -4.86 7.31
N PHE A 180 -1.25 -4.36 8.33
CA PHE A 180 -0.66 -4.11 9.65
C PHE A 180 -0.08 -5.40 10.26
N LEU A 181 -0.82 -6.52 10.19
CA LEU A 181 -0.31 -7.81 10.66
C LEU A 181 0.89 -8.30 9.84
N ALA A 182 0.85 -8.15 8.51
CA ALA A 182 1.96 -8.55 7.64
C ALA A 182 3.24 -7.75 7.93
N VAL A 183 3.11 -6.44 8.12
CA VAL A 183 4.23 -5.56 8.46
C VAL A 183 4.75 -5.82 9.87
N LEU A 184 3.87 -6.10 10.84
CA LEU A 184 4.30 -6.51 12.17
C LEU A 184 5.13 -7.79 12.13
N MET A 185 4.77 -8.75 11.28
CA MET A 185 5.58 -9.96 11.08
C MET A 185 6.93 -9.63 10.46
N LEU A 186 6.96 -8.79 9.42
CA LEU A 186 8.21 -8.34 8.80
C LEU A 186 9.14 -7.64 9.81
N VAL A 187 8.58 -6.76 10.65
CA VAL A 187 9.34 -6.08 11.70
C VAL A 187 9.76 -7.05 12.81
N ALA A 188 8.96 -8.06 13.14
CA ALA A 188 9.35 -9.07 14.12
C ALA A 188 10.56 -9.90 13.64
N GLU A 189 10.70 -10.16 12.33
CA GLU A 189 11.90 -10.80 11.76
C GLU A 189 13.18 -9.97 12.01
N SER A 190 13.09 -8.63 12.00
CA SER A 190 14.26 -7.79 12.28
C SER A 190 14.70 -7.85 13.74
N PHE A 191 13.81 -8.22 14.66
CA PHE A 191 14.12 -8.42 16.08
C PHE A 191 14.47 -9.87 16.43
N VAL A 192 13.90 -10.83 15.72
CA VAL A 192 14.06 -12.26 15.95
C VAL A 192 14.43 -12.95 14.64
N SER A 193 15.72 -12.91 14.31
CA SER A 193 16.26 -13.44 13.04
C SER A 193 16.03 -14.93 12.85
N SER A 194 15.80 -15.71 13.91
CA SER A 194 15.46 -17.14 13.80
C SER A 194 14.12 -17.40 13.11
N LEU A 195 13.25 -16.39 12.96
CA LEU A 195 11.97 -16.52 12.26
C LEU A 195 12.10 -16.53 10.74
N SER A 196 13.18 -15.97 10.18
CA SER A 196 13.35 -15.86 8.73
C SER A 196 13.60 -17.19 8.03
N GLY A 197 14.05 -18.22 8.78
CA GLY A 197 14.27 -19.57 8.27
C GLY A 197 13.07 -20.51 8.40
N ILE A 198 11.92 -20.01 8.89
CA ILE A 198 10.72 -20.84 9.09
C ILE A 198 9.77 -20.60 7.92
N ASP A 199 9.66 -21.58 7.01
CA ASP A 199 8.82 -21.48 5.80
C ASP A 199 7.36 -21.12 6.11
N ILE A 200 6.80 -21.65 7.20
CA ILE A 200 5.43 -21.35 7.64
C ILE A 200 5.29 -19.86 7.98
N TYR A 201 6.30 -19.27 8.62
CA TYR A 201 6.30 -17.86 8.99
C TYR A 201 6.32 -16.98 7.73
N GLY A 202 7.21 -17.27 6.79
CA GLY A 202 7.28 -16.60 5.49
C GLY A 202 5.97 -16.73 4.70
N THR A 203 5.37 -17.93 4.70
CA THR A 203 4.10 -18.21 4.03
C THR A 203 2.97 -17.35 4.59
N ILE A 204 2.80 -17.30 5.92
CA ILE A 204 1.75 -16.49 6.55
C ILE A 204 1.97 -15.01 6.26
N LYS A 205 3.22 -14.52 6.37
CA LYS A 205 3.58 -13.12 6.07
C LYS A 205 3.18 -12.74 4.64
N ILE A 206 3.61 -13.50 3.64
CA ILE A 206 3.32 -13.22 2.22
C ILE A 206 1.82 -13.36 1.93
N MET A 207 1.15 -14.37 2.48
CA MET A 207 -0.30 -14.53 2.34
C MET A 207 -1.07 -13.32 2.90
N LEU A 208 -0.65 -12.75 4.03
CA LEU A 208 -1.26 -11.54 4.57
C LEU A 208 -1.07 -10.32 3.66
N TYR A 209 0.09 -10.19 3.01
CA TYR A 209 0.30 -9.16 1.98
C TYR A 209 -0.62 -9.39 0.78
N ILE A 210 -0.68 -10.60 0.23
CA ILE A 210 -1.56 -10.94 -0.90
C ILE A 210 -3.02 -10.61 -0.57
N VAL A 211 -3.51 -11.08 0.58
CA VAL A 211 -4.88 -10.83 1.03
C VAL A 211 -5.15 -9.33 1.22
N SER A 212 -4.18 -8.58 1.75
CA SER A 212 -4.29 -7.12 1.86
C SER A 212 -4.53 -6.46 0.51
N TYR A 213 -3.71 -6.79 -0.49
CA TYR A 213 -3.84 -6.21 -1.82
C TYR A 213 -5.11 -6.66 -2.54
N LEU A 214 -5.55 -7.90 -2.34
CA LEU A 214 -6.84 -8.36 -2.86
C LEU A 214 -8.01 -7.56 -2.24
N PHE A 215 -7.99 -7.29 -0.94
CA PHE A 215 -8.97 -6.39 -0.32
C PHE A 215 -8.88 -4.97 -0.86
N PHE A 216 -7.69 -4.47 -1.18
CA PHE A 216 -7.52 -3.18 -1.82
C PHE A 216 -8.05 -3.15 -3.25
N VAL A 217 -7.88 -4.22 -4.02
CA VAL A 217 -8.48 -4.37 -5.36
C VAL A 217 -9.99 -4.32 -5.27
N VAL A 218 -10.61 -5.20 -4.47
CA VAL A 218 -12.07 -5.26 -4.36
C VAL A 218 -12.61 -3.94 -3.79
N GLY A 219 -12.00 -3.40 -2.73
CA GLY A 219 -12.40 -2.14 -2.14
C GLY A 219 -12.33 -0.97 -3.13
N SER A 220 -11.31 -0.95 -3.97
CA SER A 220 -11.13 0.09 -4.99
C SER A 220 -12.08 -0.08 -6.17
N LEU A 221 -12.38 -1.30 -6.62
CA LEU A 221 -13.42 -1.57 -7.65
C LEU A 221 -14.78 -1.00 -7.24
N PHE A 222 -15.23 -1.28 -6.01
CA PHE A 222 -16.47 -0.71 -5.49
C PHE A 222 -16.36 0.81 -5.27
N GLY A 223 -15.16 1.32 -4.99
CA GLY A 223 -14.86 2.73 -4.86
C GLY A 223 -14.98 3.51 -6.17
N THR A 224 -14.49 2.94 -7.28
CA THR A 224 -14.52 3.54 -8.63
C THR A 224 -15.91 3.47 -9.24
N LEU A 225 -16.59 2.32 -9.16
CA LEU A 225 -17.95 2.12 -9.69
C LEU A 225 -19.01 2.94 -8.96
N GLY A 226 -18.70 3.46 -7.77
CA GLY A 226 -19.62 4.30 -7.01
C GLY A 226 -20.80 3.56 -6.38
N PHE A 227 -20.82 2.21 -6.45
CA PHE A 227 -21.75 1.36 -5.72
C PHE A 227 -21.47 1.44 -4.21
N ALA A 228 -22.04 2.44 -3.54
CA ALA A 228 -22.16 2.47 -2.08
C ALA A 228 -23.10 3.60 -1.63
N ARG A 229 -24.39 3.41 -1.86
CA ARG A 229 -25.43 3.89 -0.94
C ARG A 229 -26.32 2.70 -0.62
N GLN A 230 -26.07 2.08 0.53
CA GLN A 230 -27.19 1.69 1.40
C GLN A 230 -27.45 2.88 2.31
#